data_AF-A0A969Y9F0-F1
#
_entry.id   AF-A0A969Y9F0-F1
#
_cell.length_a   1.000
_cell.length_b   1.000
_cell.length_c   1.000
_cell.angle_alpha   90.00
_cell.angle_beta   90.00
_cell.angle_gamma   90.00
#
_symmetry.space_group_name_H-M   'P 1'
#
loop_
_entity.id
_entity.type
_entity.pdbx_description
1 polymer ?
#
loop_
_entity_poly.entity_id
_entity_poly.type
_entity_poly.pdbx_seq_one_letter_code
_entity_poly.pdbx_strand_id
1 'polypeptide(L)'
;MVAVNDPNKPLCSRLLAVPALRARYLAYVRDMAEKWLDWNRLGPLAKKYHDLIADDVKLDTKKLDTYEDFESSLSENEGPGVGTGATTSLKSFVEQRRAFLLNHDAIKNLPR
;
A
#
# COMPACT_ATOMS: atom_id res chain seq x y z
N MET A 1 -7.05 14.18 -5.04
CA MET A 1 -6.88 13.65 -3.66
C MET A 1 -8.26 13.33 -3.11
N VAL A 2 -8.53 12.08 -2.74
CA VAL A 2 -9.89 11.59 -2.45
C VAL A 2 -10.52 12.19 -1.18
N ALA A 3 -9.71 12.56 -0.17
CA ALA A 3 -10.21 13.06 1.11
C ALA A 3 -10.43 14.58 1.19
N VAL A 4 -10.05 15.36 0.17
CA VAL A 4 -10.11 16.84 0.23
C VAL A 4 -11.54 17.36 0.18
N ASN A 5 -12.46 16.61 -0.43
CA ASN A 5 -13.87 16.97 -0.57
C ASN A 5 -14.79 16.12 0.31
N ASP A 6 -14.23 15.40 1.29
CA ASP A 6 -15.00 14.55 2.18
C ASP A 6 -15.55 15.39 3.36
N PRO A 7 -16.88 15.56 3.49
CA PRO A 7 -17.47 16.36 4.56
C PRO A 7 -17.18 15.79 5.96
N ASN A 8 -16.87 14.49 6.06
CA ASN A 8 -16.50 13.84 7.32
C ASN A 8 -15.02 14.02 7.68
N LYS A 9 -14.21 14.69 6.85
CA LYS A 9 -12.78 14.94 7.07
C LYS A 9 -12.42 16.43 7.00
N PRO A 10 -13.09 17.31 7.79
CA PRO A 10 -12.94 18.76 7.68
C PRO A 10 -11.53 19.27 8.01
N LEU A 11 -10.77 18.53 8.83
CA LEU A 11 -9.38 18.88 9.11
C LEU A 11 -8.51 18.72 7.85
N CYS A 12 -8.71 17.64 7.10
CA CYS A 12 -7.91 17.32 5.93
C CYS A 12 -8.13 18.37 4.81
N SER A 13 -9.39 18.74 4.58
CA SER A 13 -9.74 19.77 3.60
C SER A 13 -9.14 21.13 3.95
N ARG A 14 -9.21 21.55 5.23
CA ARG A 14 -8.64 22.83 5.70
C ARG A 14 -7.12 22.86 5.62
N LEU A 15 -6.43 21.80 6.05
CA LEU A 15 -4.97 21.75 6.00
C LEU A 15 -4.45 21.74 4.55
N LEU A 16 -5.07 20.94 3.67
CA LEU A 16 -4.63 20.81 2.27
C LEU A 16 -5.07 21.99 1.38
N ALA A 17 -5.91 22.89 1.90
CA ALA A 17 -6.20 24.18 1.28
C ALA A 17 -5.04 25.19 1.48
N VAL A 18 -4.22 25.03 2.52
CA VAL A 18 -3.05 25.90 2.76
C VAL A 18 -1.89 25.46 1.84
N PRO A 19 -1.40 26.32 0.91
CA PRO A 19 -0.42 25.90 -0.09
C PRO A 19 0.87 25.30 0.48
N ALA A 20 1.43 25.91 1.53
CA ALA A 20 2.65 25.42 2.18
C ALA A 20 2.47 24.04 2.82
N LEU A 21 1.32 23.79 3.46
CA LEU A 21 1.02 22.50 4.09
C LEU A 21 0.74 21.42 3.05
N ARG A 22 0.06 21.77 1.96
CA ARG A 22 -0.17 20.87 0.83
C ARG A 22 1.14 20.44 0.18
N ALA A 23 2.07 21.38 -0.06
CA ALA A 23 3.38 21.09 -0.62
C ALA A 23 4.18 20.15 0.30
N ARG A 24 4.16 20.43 1.62
CA ARG A 24 4.80 19.57 2.63
C ARG A 24 4.20 18.15 2.66
N TYR A 25 2.87 18.03 2.60
CA TYR A 25 2.21 16.73 2.51
C TYR A 25 2.65 15.95 1.27
N LEU A 26 2.65 16.59 0.10
CA LEU A 26 3.07 15.95 -1.15
C LEU A 26 4.55 15.53 -1.08
N ALA A 27 5.42 16.30 -0.42
CA ALA A 27 6.82 15.92 -0.20
C ALA A 27 6.94 14.66 0.66
N TYR A 28 6.11 14.49 1.70
CA TYR A 28 6.06 13.25 2.46
C TYR A 28 5.53 12.07 1.64
N VAL A 29 4.55 12.29 0.77
CA VAL A 29 4.06 11.24 -0.15
C VAL A 29 5.16 10.82 -1.12
N ARG A 30 5.93 11.77 -1.67
CA ARG A 30 7.12 11.49 -2.50
C ARG A 30 8.14 10.65 -1.74
N ASP A 31 8.50 11.07 -0.52
CA ASP A 31 9.45 10.35 0.34
C ASP A 31 9.00 8.90 0.62
N MET A 32 7.73 8.70 0.97
CA MET A 32 7.16 7.36 1.16
C MET A 32 7.21 6.53 -0.12
N ALA A 33 6.87 7.10 -1.28
CA ALA A 33 6.91 6.40 -2.56
C ALA A 33 8.35 6.04 -2.99
N GLU A 34 9.32 6.92 -2.74
CA GLU A 34 10.71 6.69 -3.09
C GLU A 34 11.39 5.68 -2.17
N LYS A 35 11.17 5.80 -0.86
CA LYS A 35 11.97 5.09 0.17
C LYS A 35 11.28 3.92 0.83
N TRP A 36 9.95 3.90 0.89
CA TRP A 36 9.19 2.93 1.69
C TRP A 36 8.34 2.01 0.84
N LEU A 37 7.69 2.51 -0.21
CA LEU A 37 6.99 1.68 -1.21
C LEU A 37 7.96 1.06 -2.23
N ASP A 38 9.06 0.51 -1.74
CA ASP A 38 10.04 -0.22 -2.54
C ASP A 38 10.01 -1.70 -2.14
N TRP A 39 9.75 -2.60 -3.09
CA TRP A 39 9.70 -4.04 -2.81
C TRP A 39 11.03 -4.59 -2.30
N ASN A 40 12.16 -4.03 -2.72
CA ASN A 40 13.46 -4.45 -2.20
C ASN A 40 13.62 -4.17 -0.70
N ARG A 41 12.83 -3.24 -0.16
CA ARG A 41 12.79 -2.90 1.27
C ARG A 41 11.62 -3.57 2.00
N LEU A 42 10.41 -3.50 1.44
CA LEU A 42 9.20 -4.06 2.05
C LEU A 42 9.16 -5.59 1.97
N GLY A 43 9.66 -6.19 0.88
CA GLY A 43 9.61 -7.63 0.66
C GLY A 43 10.26 -8.44 1.79
N PRO A 44 11.51 -8.14 2.21
CA PRO A 44 12.13 -8.82 3.34
C PRO A 44 11.36 -8.69 4.66
N LEU A 45 10.74 -7.53 4.92
CA LEU A 45 9.92 -7.32 6.11
C LEU A 45 8.62 -8.12 6.07
N ALA A 46 7.95 -8.10 4.92
CA ALA A 46 6.74 -8.88 4.68
C ALA A 46 7.01 -10.38 4.83
N LYS A 47 8.12 -10.87 4.24
CA LYS A 47 8.53 -12.27 4.39
C LYS A 47 8.79 -12.63 5.84
N LYS A 48 9.50 -11.78 6.59
CA LYS A 48 9.76 -12.02 8.02
C LYS A 48 8.48 -12.23 8.82
N TYR A 49 7.46 -11.40 8.59
CA TYR A 49 6.18 -11.53 9.30
C TYR A 49 5.31 -12.68 8.78
N HIS A 50 5.39 -12.97 7.48
CA HIS A 50 4.75 -14.14 6.88
C HIS A 50 5.31 -15.43 7.49
N ASP A 51 6.64 -15.59 7.51
CA ASP A 51 7.31 -16.73 8.13
C ASP A 51 6.97 -16.86 9.63
N LEU A 52 6.83 -15.74 10.34
CA LEU A 52 6.56 -15.73 11.78
C LEU A 52 5.22 -16.38 12.14
N ILE A 53 4.22 -16.27 11.27
CA ILE A 53 2.85 -16.76 11.54
C ILE A 53 2.47 -18.00 10.71
N ALA A 54 3.38 -18.49 9.86
CA ALA A 54 3.06 -19.53 8.88
C ALA A 54 2.53 -20.82 9.53
N ASP A 55 3.17 -21.29 10.60
CA ASP A 55 2.77 -22.50 11.31
C ASP A 55 1.39 -22.34 11.99
N ASP A 56 1.13 -21.18 12.58
CA ASP A 56 -0.14 -20.87 13.22
C ASP A 56 -1.29 -20.81 12.20
N VAL A 57 -1.06 -20.19 11.04
CA VAL A 57 -2.04 -20.12 9.94
C VAL A 57 -2.33 -21.51 9.38
N LYS A 58 -1.31 -22.38 9.28
CA LYS A 58 -1.48 -23.75 8.81
C LYS A 58 -2.36 -24.59 9.76
N LEU A 59 -2.18 -24.42 11.06
CA LEU A 59 -2.95 -25.10 12.10
C LEU A 59 -4.35 -24.53 12.30
N ASP A 60 -4.63 -23.33 11.77
CA ASP A 60 -5.94 -22.71 11.91
C ASP A 60 -7.05 -23.52 11.21
N THR A 61 -8.03 -23.93 12.00
CA THR A 61 -9.23 -24.67 11.56
C THR A 61 -10.40 -23.75 11.22
N LYS A 62 -10.30 -22.44 11.52
CA LYS A 62 -11.32 -21.42 11.28
C LYS A 62 -10.80 -20.30 10.37
N LYS A 63 -10.30 -20.70 9.21
CA LYS A 63 -9.77 -19.80 8.18
C LYS A 63 -10.79 -19.45 7.10
N LEU A 64 -10.69 -18.23 6.58
CA LEU A 64 -11.46 -17.74 5.43
C LEU A 64 -10.85 -18.18 4.10
N ASP A 65 -9.52 -18.33 4.06
CA ASP A 65 -8.74 -18.70 2.88
C ASP A 65 -7.89 -19.95 3.17
N THR A 66 -7.33 -20.58 2.13
CA THR A 66 -6.47 -21.78 2.30
C THR A 66 -5.06 -21.42 2.80
N TYR A 67 -4.24 -22.43 3.08
CA TYR A 67 -2.84 -22.16 3.48
C TYR A 67 -1.98 -21.83 2.25
N GLU A 68 -2.29 -22.43 1.10
CA GLU A 68 -1.67 -22.19 -0.21
C GLU A 68 -1.89 -20.74 -0.67
N ASP A 69 -3.10 -20.24 -0.42
CA ASP A 69 -3.50 -18.84 -0.56
C ASP A 69 -2.58 -17.93 0.27
N PHE A 70 -2.35 -18.27 1.53
CA PHE A 70 -1.41 -17.56 2.39
C PHE A 70 0.02 -17.60 1.83
N GLU A 71 0.52 -18.75 1.37
CA GLU A 71 1.88 -18.89 0.82
C GLU A 71 2.11 -18.03 -0.44
N SER A 72 1.12 -17.96 -1.33
CA SER A 72 1.19 -17.18 -2.58
C SER A 72 0.95 -15.68 -2.41
N SER A 73 0.39 -15.24 -1.27
CA SER A 73 -0.08 -13.87 -1.01
C SER A 73 0.94 -12.73 -1.21
N LEU A 74 2.24 -13.01 -1.05
CA LEU A 74 3.28 -11.99 -1.12
C LEU A 74 3.73 -11.65 -2.55
N SER A 75 3.89 -12.65 -3.42
CA SER A 75 4.68 -12.49 -4.66
C SER A 75 3.98 -12.91 -5.95
N GLU A 76 2.93 -13.72 -5.89
CA GLU A 76 2.23 -14.15 -7.11
C GLU A 76 1.27 -13.06 -7.57
N ASN A 77 1.23 -12.75 -8.87
CA ASN A 77 0.44 -11.62 -9.38
C ASN A 77 -1.07 -11.75 -9.14
N GLU A 78 -1.52 -12.98 -8.88
CA GLU A 78 -2.88 -13.33 -8.49
C GLU A 78 -2.82 -13.90 -7.09
N GLY A 79 -3.17 -13.08 -6.10
CA GLY A 79 -3.40 -13.58 -4.76
C GLY A 79 -4.78 -14.22 -4.66
N PRO A 80 -4.99 -15.10 -3.69
CA PRO A 80 -6.30 -15.67 -3.38
C PRO A 80 -7.32 -14.58 -3.06
N GLY A 81 -8.29 -14.41 -3.97
CA GLY A 81 -9.34 -13.44 -3.81
C GLY A 81 -10.30 -13.85 -2.71
N VAL A 82 -10.42 -13.03 -1.65
CA VAL A 82 -11.57 -13.10 -0.75
C VAL A 82 -12.82 -12.68 -1.55
N GLY A 83 -13.56 -13.66 -2.08
CA GLY A 83 -14.80 -13.44 -2.86
C GLY A 83 -14.62 -13.35 -4.39
N THR A 84 -15.53 -12.65 -5.09
CA THR A 84 -15.65 -12.62 -6.57
C THR A 84 -14.66 -11.69 -7.28
N GLY A 85 -13.45 -11.47 -6.76
CA GLY A 85 -12.51 -10.51 -7.36
C GLY A 85 -11.05 -10.90 -7.15
N ALA A 86 -10.27 -10.85 -8.22
CA ALA A 86 -8.82 -11.07 -8.18
C ALA A 86 -8.16 -10.07 -7.22
N THR A 87 -7.60 -10.56 -6.12
CA THR A 87 -6.77 -9.74 -5.24
C THR A 87 -5.36 -9.68 -5.79
N THR A 88 -4.86 -8.47 -6.01
CA THR A 88 -3.45 -8.21 -6.34
C THR A 88 -2.58 -8.56 -5.13
N SER A 89 -1.47 -9.29 -5.32
CA SER A 89 -0.52 -9.55 -4.20
C SER A 89 0.08 -8.28 -3.63
N LEU A 90 0.67 -8.40 -2.43
CA LEU A 90 1.30 -7.27 -1.77
C LEU A 90 2.41 -6.66 -2.63
N LYS A 91 3.23 -7.47 -3.31
CA LYS A 91 4.25 -6.97 -4.24
C LYS A 91 3.63 -6.12 -5.35
N SER A 92 2.64 -6.66 -6.05
CA SER A 92 2.03 -5.99 -7.19
C SER A 92 1.30 -4.72 -6.75
N PHE A 93 0.68 -4.70 -5.57
CA PHE A 93 0.13 -3.48 -4.98
C PHE A 93 1.22 -2.43 -4.73
N VAL A 94 2.33 -2.80 -4.09
CA VAL A 94 3.42 -1.87 -3.78
C VAL A 94 4.00 -1.27 -5.06
N GLU A 95 4.28 -2.09 -6.06
CA GLU A 95 4.86 -1.65 -7.34
C GLU A 95 3.90 -0.73 -8.11
N GLN A 96 2.64 -1.12 -8.26
CA GLN A 96 1.63 -0.30 -8.94
C GLN A 96 1.38 1.01 -8.20
N ARG A 97 1.30 0.97 -6.86
CA ARG A 97 1.06 2.17 -6.06
C ARG A 97 2.25 3.11 -6.10
N ARG A 98 3.47 2.59 -6.02
CA ARG A 98 4.70 3.37 -6.20
C ARG A 98 4.69 4.08 -7.55
N ALA A 99 4.46 3.33 -8.62
CA ALA A 99 4.43 3.86 -9.98
C ALA A 99 3.38 4.96 -10.14
N PHE A 100 2.16 4.75 -9.61
CA PHE A 100 1.10 5.75 -9.64
C PHE A 100 1.50 7.05 -8.92
N LEU A 101 2.02 6.95 -7.69
CA LEU A 101 2.38 8.12 -6.88
C LEU A 101 3.53 8.91 -7.51
N LEU A 102 4.60 8.23 -7.93
CA LEU A 102 5.75 8.89 -8.57
C LEU A 102 5.38 9.50 -9.92
N ASN A 103 4.34 8.98 -10.59
CA ASN A 103 3.86 9.55 -11.85
C ASN A 103 2.82 10.67 -11.71
N HIS A 104 2.31 10.93 -10.51
CA HIS A 104 1.27 11.92 -10.29
C HIS A 104 1.82 13.35 -10.46
N ASP A 105 1.15 14.19 -11.26
CA ASP A 105 1.62 15.55 -11.62
C ASP A 105 1.98 16.41 -10.42
N ALA A 106 1.11 16.43 -9.40
CA ALA A 106 1.36 17.18 -8.16
C ALA A 106 2.63 16.77 -7.41
N ILE A 107 3.13 15.55 -7.60
CA ILE A 107 4.39 15.06 -7.01
C ILE A 107 5.57 15.35 -7.94
N LYS A 108 5.42 15.13 -9.25
CA LYS A 108 6.44 15.48 -10.27
C LYS A 108 6.80 16.96 -10.29
N ASN A 109 5.80 17.82 -10.09
CA ASN A 109 5.96 19.27 -10.14
C ASN A 109 6.40 19.88 -8.80
N LEU A 110 6.68 19.07 -7.77
CA LEU A 110 7.26 19.60 -6.54
C LEU A 110 8.69 20.09 -6.80
N PRO A 111 9.12 21.19 -6.14
CA PRO A 111 10.52 21.55 -6.10
C PRO A 111 11.35 20.37 -5.55
N ARG A 112 12.57 20.21 -6.06
CA ARG A 112 13.48 19.16 -5.60
C ARG A 112 13.89 19.41 -4.16
#